data_AF-A0A1D2JQZ5-F1
#
_entry.id   AF-A0A1D2JQZ5-F1
#
_cell.length_a   1.000
_cell.length_b   1.000
_cell.length_c   1.000
_cell.angle_alpha   90.00
_cell.angle_beta   90.00
_cell.angle_gamma   90.00
#
_symmetry.space_group_name_H-M   'P 1'
#
loop_
_entity.id
_entity.type
_entity.pdbx_description
1 polymer ?
#
loop_
_entity_poly.entity_id
_entity_poly.type
_entity_poly.pdbx_seq_one_letter_code
_entity_poly.pdbx_strand_id
1 'polypeptide(L)'
;MNKNQFIMTLSKHLKRLPAEERDDILTYYSEFIDEGMTMKTENEVIAEIGSPKRIAREVTADFAIKELNDKDTSVKRRSTTLWWVMAGILSSPVTLPLMVVVVALLMVAAVVSLTLVVCYAVVFIAFTISGLGAAIAGILIIPENVASSFFFVGIGFVAMAIGGLLMLPFKTFCQFLFKVISGTIQKLYRKIQSKRGVNR
;
A
#
# COMPACT_ATOMS: atom_id res chain seq x y z
N MET A 1 -53.50 -37.69 -7.67
CA MET A 1 -53.05 -37.37 -6.28
C MET A 1 -53.71 -36.07 -5.91
N ASN A 2 -54.13 -35.86 -4.66
CA ASN A 2 -54.58 -34.54 -4.20
C ASN A 2 -53.41 -33.69 -3.71
N LYS A 3 -53.63 -32.38 -3.59
CA LYS A 3 -52.72 -31.37 -3.03
C LYS A 3 -52.08 -31.85 -1.72
N ASN A 4 -52.90 -32.33 -0.78
CA ASN A 4 -52.41 -32.82 0.52
C ASN A 4 -51.43 -34.00 0.38
N GLN A 5 -51.69 -34.91 -0.58
CA GLN A 5 -50.80 -36.03 -0.85
C GLN A 5 -49.50 -35.57 -1.54
N PHE A 6 -49.59 -34.57 -2.41
CA PHE A 6 -48.44 -33.97 -3.10
C PHE A 6 -47.49 -33.30 -2.10
N ILE A 7 -48.02 -32.38 -1.28
CA ILE A 7 -47.26 -31.63 -0.27
C ILE A 7 -46.66 -32.57 0.79
N MET A 8 -47.42 -33.57 1.26
CA MET A 8 -46.89 -34.57 2.19
C MET A 8 -45.75 -35.39 1.57
N THR A 9 -45.85 -35.72 0.28
CA THR A 9 -44.80 -36.47 -0.42
C THR A 9 -43.57 -35.60 -0.64
N LEU A 10 -43.73 -34.33 -1.01
CA LEU A 10 -42.66 -33.36 -1.18
C LEU A 10 -41.91 -33.14 0.15
N SER A 11 -42.64 -32.89 1.24
CA SER A 11 -42.10 -32.72 2.60
C SER A 11 -41.24 -33.91 3.05
N LYS A 12 -41.69 -35.15 2.77
CA LYS A 12 -40.93 -36.36 3.08
C LYS A 12 -39.58 -36.44 2.36
N HIS A 13 -39.49 -35.90 1.15
CA HIS A 13 -38.25 -35.94 0.35
C HIS A 13 -37.33 -34.74 0.61
N LEU A 14 -37.85 -33.64 1.17
CA LEU A 14 -37.08 -32.44 1.56
C LEU A 14 -36.51 -32.49 2.99
N LYS A 15 -36.56 -33.63 3.69
CA LYS A 15 -36.07 -33.78 5.08
C LYS A 15 -34.59 -33.42 5.29
N ARG A 16 -33.80 -33.38 4.21
CA ARG A 16 -32.37 -33.04 4.26
C ARG A 16 -32.11 -31.53 4.33
N LEU A 17 -33.11 -30.70 4.08
CA LEU A 17 -32.98 -29.24 4.15
C LEU A 17 -33.27 -28.73 5.58
N PRO A 18 -32.75 -27.54 5.93
CA PRO A 18 -33.14 -26.82 7.14
C PRO A 18 -34.65 -26.67 7.26
N ALA A 19 -35.16 -26.60 8.50
CA ALA A 19 -36.59 -26.56 8.74
C ALA A 19 -37.29 -25.34 8.13
N GLU A 20 -36.59 -24.19 8.11
CA GLU A 20 -37.04 -22.91 7.56
C GLU A 20 -37.18 -22.97 6.03
N GLU A 21 -36.10 -23.29 5.31
CA GLU A 21 -36.15 -23.42 3.84
C GLU A 21 -37.16 -24.46 3.35
N ARG A 22 -37.28 -25.59 4.07
CA ARG A 22 -38.27 -26.61 3.75
C ARG A 22 -39.70 -26.06 3.85
N ASP A 23 -39.98 -25.25 4.87
CA ASP A 23 -41.32 -24.68 5.07
C ASP A 23 -41.66 -23.64 3.98
N ASP A 24 -40.68 -22.81 3.61
CA ASP A 24 -40.80 -21.86 2.50
C ASP A 24 -41.13 -22.56 1.18
N ILE A 25 -40.41 -23.64 0.87
CA ILE A 25 -40.64 -24.44 -0.36
C ILE A 25 -42.04 -25.07 -0.34
N LEU A 26 -42.47 -25.62 0.80
CA LEU A 26 -43.79 -26.25 0.91
C LEU A 26 -44.91 -25.21 0.78
N THR A 27 -44.72 -24.02 1.35
CA THR A 27 -45.65 -22.89 1.25
C THR A 27 -45.78 -22.43 -0.20
N TYR A 28 -44.64 -22.19 -0.88
CA TYR A 28 -44.60 -21.80 -2.29
C TYR A 28 -45.36 -22.76 -3.20
N TYR A 29 -45.10 -24.07 -3.10
CA TYR A 29 -45.81 -25.06 -3.91
C TYR A 29 -47.27 -25.23 -3.50
N SER A 30 -47.63 -24.95 -2.24
CA SER A 30 -49.02 -25.00 -1.80
C SER A 30 -49.84 -23.85 -2.38
N GLU A 31 -49.28 -22.64 -2.41
CA GLU A 31 -49.89 -21.45 -3.02
C GLU A 31 -49.98 -21.61 -4.54
N PHE A 32 -48.93 -22.14 -5.18
CA PHE A 32 -48.93 -22.40 -6.62
C PHE A 32 -50.04 -23.38 -7.04
N ILE A 33 -50.29 -24.43 -6.24
CA ILE A 33 -51.38 -25.37 -6.51
C ILE A 33 -52.75 -24.68 -6.27
N ASP A 34 -52.87 -23.85 -5.23
CA ASP A 34 -54.11 -23.11 -4.94
C ASP A 34 -54.48 -22.12 -6.05
N GLU A 35 -53.51 -21.39 -6.56
CA GLU A 35 -53.68 -20.49 -7.70
C GLU A 35 -54.09 -21.27 -8.96
N GLY A 36 -53.41 -22.38 -9.25
CA GLY A 36 -53.73 -23.23 -10.40
C GLY A 36 -55.15 -23.82 -10.35
N MET A 37 -55.65 -24.15 -9.15
CA MET A 37 -57.00 -24.69 -8.95
C MET A 37 -58.11 -23.67 -9.25
N THR A 38 -57.81 -22.37 -9.37
CA THR A 38 -58.81 -21.37 -9.77
C THR A 38 -59.14 -21.41 -11.27
N MET A 39 -58.24 -21.97 -12.09
CA MET A 39 -58.39 -22.00 -13.56
C MET A 39 -58.51 -23.42 -14.12
N LYS A 40 -58.00 -24.44 -13.40
CA LYS A 40 -57.94 -25.83 -13.86
C LYS A 40 -58.38 -26.79 -12.76
N THR A 41 -58.65 -28.04 -13.13
CA THR A 41 -58.96 -29.06 -12.13
C THR A 41 -57.70 -29.44 -11.35
N GLU A 42 -57.82 -29.77 -10.06
CA GLU A 42 -56.69 -30.14 -9.18
C GLU A 42 -55.73 -31.19 -9.81
N ASN A 43 -56.29 -32.16 -10.54
CA ASN A 43 -55.51 -33.18 -11.23
C ASN A 43 -54.68 -32.64 -12.41
N GLU A 44 -55.16 -31.61 -13.11
CA GLU A 44 -54.45 -30.99 -14.24
C GLU A 44 -53.27 -30.15 -13.76
N VAL A 45 -53.47 -29.40 -12.67
CA VAL A 45 -52.44 -28.59 -12.02
C VAL A 45 -51.29 -29.48 -11.51
N ILE A 46 -51.63 -30.60 -10.87
CA ILE A 46 -50.63 -31.56 -10.36
C ILE A 46 -49.91 -32.29 -11.50
N ALA A 47 -50.58 -32.53 -12.63
CA ALA A 47 -49.94 -33.11 -13.81
C ALA A 47 -48.95 -32.13 -14.48
N GLU A 48 -49.27 -30.82 -14.47
CA GLU A 48 -48.43 -29.75 -15.02
C GLU A 48 -47.17 -29.48 -14.18
N ILE A 49 -47.30 -29.52 -12.85
CA ILE A 49 -46.18 -29.37 -11.90
C ILE A 49 -45.24 -30.58 -11.95
N GLY A 50 -45.78 -31.76 -12.29
CA GLY A 50 -45.01 -33.00 -12.39
C GLY A 50 -44.82 -33.71 -11.05
N SER A 51 -43.79 -34.56 -10.95
CA SER A 51 -43.64 -35.45 -9.79
C SER A 51 -42.99 -34.75 -8.57
N PRO A 52 -43.53 -34.87 -7.34
CA PRO A 52 -42.96 -34.25 -6.14
C PRO A 52 -41.56 -34.78 -5.81
N LYS A 53 -41.23 -36.01 -6.25
CA LYS A 53 -39.90 -36.61 -6.08
C LYS A 53 -38.83 -35.93 -6.93
N ARG A 54 -39.19 -35.47 -8.13
CA ARG A 54 -38.26 -34.79 -9.05
C ARG A 54 -37.91 -33.40 -8.49
N ILE A 55 -38.93 -32.64 -8.10
CA ILE A 55 -38.77 -31.32 -7.47
C ILE A 55 -37.88 -31.41 -6.24
N ALA A 56 -38.14 -32.37 -5.35
CA ALA A 56 -37.31 -32.54 -4.15
C ALA A 56 -35.83 -32.80 -4.46
N ARG A 57 -35.53 -33.57 -5.52
CA ARG A 57 -34.15 -33.85 -5.94
C ARG A 57 -33.45 -32.61 -6.48
N GLU A 58 -34.14 -31.84 -7.30
CA GLU A 58 -33.63 -30.61 -7.91
C GLU A 58 -33.29 -29.57 -6.84
N VAL A 59 -34.25 -29.27 -5.96
CA VAL A 59 -34.07 -28.31 -4.87
C VAL A 59 -32.98 -28.74 -3.88
N THR A 60 -32.88 -30.03 -3.57
CA THR A 60 -31.81 -30.55 -2.69
C THR A 60 -30.43 -30.46 -3.36
N ALA A 61 -30.35 -30.67 -4.68
CA ALA A 61 -29.09 -30.58 -5.41
C ALA A 61 -28.60 -29.13 -5.49
N ASP A 62 -29.49 -28.19 -5.75
CA ASP A 62 -29.17 -26.76 -5.78
C ASP A 62 -28.69 -26.26 -4.41
N PHE A 63 -29.36 -26.69 -3.32
CA PHE A 63 -28.93 -26.39 -1.96
C PHE A 63 -27.52 -26.94 -1.67
N ALA A 64 -27.25 -28.20 -2.06
CA ALA A 64 -25.94 -28.81 -1.86
C ALA A 64 -24.83 -28.09 -2.65
N ILE A 65 -25.09 -27.64 -3.89
CA ILE A 65 -24.13 -26.88 -4.69
C ILE A 65 -23.84 -25.52 -4.04
N LYS A 66 -24.88 -24.85 -3.52
CA LYS A 66 -24.75 -23.57 -2.82
C LYS A 66 -23.88 -23.71 -1.57
N GLU A 67 -24.10 -24.75 -0.76
CA GLU A 67 -23.32 -25.03 0.45
C GLU A 67 -21.84 -25.36 0.13
N LEU A 68 -21.58 -26.10 -0.95
CA LEU A 68 -20.22 -26.41 -1.41
C LEU A 68 -19.46 -25.16 -1.86
N ASN A 69 -20.11 -24.27 -2.64
CA ASN A 69 -19.51 -23.01 -3.06
C ASN A 69 -19.20 -22.09 -1.86
N ASP A 70 -20.08 -22.01 -0.87
CA ASP A 70 -19.80 -21.24 0.35
C ASP A 70 -18.64 -21.83 1.15
N LYS A 71 -18.55 -23.16 1.25
CA LYS A 71 -17.42 -23.82 1.91
C LYS A 71 -16.10 -23.60 1.18
N ASP A 72 -16.05 -23.70 -0.16
CA ASP A 72 -14.82 -23.46 -0.93
C ASP A 72 -14.33 -22.01 -0.84
N THR A 73 -15.25 -21.03 -0.82
CA THR A 73 -14.86 -19.63 -0.61
C THR A 73 -14.31 -19.39 0.80
N SER A 74 -14.80 -20.11 1.82
CA SER A 74 -14.31 -20.02 3.19
C SER A 74 -12.91 -20.64 3.38
N VAL A 75 -12.62 -21.78 2.72
CA VAL A 75 -11.31 -22.45 2.78
C VAL A 75 -10.25 -21.65 2.02
N LYS A 76 -10.60 -21.09 0.85
CA LYS A 76 -9.70 -20.26 0.06
C LYS A 76 -9.35 -18.95 0.76
N ARG A 77 -10.29 -18.32 1.49
CA ARG A 77 -10.02 -17.16 2.35
C ARG A 77 -9.18 -17.53 3.57
N ARG A 78 -9.44 -18.68 4.22
CA ARG A 78 -8.67 -19.14 5.38
C ARG A 78 -7.19 -19.40 5.03
N SER A 79 -6.92 -19.97 3.86
CA SER A 79 -5.54 -20.19 3.37
C SER A 79 -4.78 -18.89 3.12
N THR A 80 -5.42 -17.89 2.49
CA THR A 80 -4.77 -16.59 2.24
C THR A 80 -4.62 -15.77 3.53
N THR A 81 -5.59 -15.83 4.46
CA THR A 81 -5.45 -15.21 5.78
C THR A 81 -4.34 -15.87 6.61
N LEU A 82 -4.23 -17.21 6.62
CA LEU A 82 -3.11 -17.88 7.29
C LEU A 82 -1.75 -17.53 6.66
N TRP A 83 -1.69 -17.41 5.34
CA TRP A 83 -0.46 -16.98 4.65
C TRP A 83 -0.06 -15.54 5.04
N TRP A 84 -1.03 -14.62 5.14
CA TRP A 84 -0.80 -13.25 5.62
C TRP A 84 -0.46 -13.18 7.12
N VAL A 85 -1.05 -14.04 7.95
CA VAL A 85 -0.76 -14.12 9.40
C VAL A 85 0.63 -14.71 9.63
N MET A 86 1.01 -15.77 8.90
CA MET A 86 2.39 -16.30 8.93
C MET A 86 3.40 -15.27 8.40
N ALA A 87 3.08 -14.55 7.33
CA ALA A 87 3.90 -13.43 6.86
C ALA A 87 3.99 -12.30 7.91
N GLY A 88 2.93 -12.02 8.66
CA GLY A 88 2.91 -11.03 9.73
C GLY A 88 3.76 -11.43 10.95
N ILE A 89 3.68 -12.69 11.38
CA ILE A 89 4.48 -13.22 12.51
C ILE A 89 5.96 -13.29 12.15
N LEU A 90 6.30 -13.64 10.90
CA LEU A 90 7.70 -13.63 10.43
C LEU A 90 8.21 -12.20 10.18
N SER A 91 7.33 -11.26 9.82
CA SER A 91 7.67 -9.84 9.73
C SER A 91 7.87 -9.22 11.12
N SER A 92 7.17 -9.68 12.15
CA SER A 92 7.25 -9.12 13.51
C SER A 92 8.68 -8.99 14.07
N PRO A 93 9.55 -10.03 14.04
CA PRO A 93 10.94 -9.91 14.51
C PRO A 93 11.87 -9.19 13.52
N VAL A 94 11.51 -9.06 12.24
CA VAL A 94 12.32 -8.38 11.22
C VAL A 94 12.00 -6.89 11.13
N THR A 95 10.76 -6.49 11.44
CA THR A 95 10.30 -5.10 11.28
C THR A 95 10.93 -4.18 12.32
N LEU A 96 11.09 -4.64 13.57
CA LEU A 96 11.76 -3.91 14.64
C LEU A 96 13.22 -3.55 14.30
N PRO A 97 14.12 -4.51 13.99
CA PRO A 97 15.49 -4.19 13.63
C PRO A 97 15.58 -3.40 12.33
N LEU A 98 14.71 -3.68 11.35
CA LEU A 98 14.66 -2.92 10.10
C LEU A 98 14.31 -1.44 10.35
N MET A 99 13.39 -1.15 11.27
CA MET A 99 13.03 0.23 11.60
C MET A 99 14.21 0.96 12.26
N VAL A 100 14.93 0.30 13.17
CA VAL A 100 16.13 0.85 13.82
C VAL A 100 17.21 1.16 12.77
N VAL A 101 17.45 0.24 11.83
CA VAL A 101 18.42 0.46 10.74
C VAL A 101 18.04 1.66 9.88
N VAL A 102 16.76 1.80 9.51
CA VAL A 102 16.29 2.94 8.70
C VAL A 102 16.48 4.26 9.46
N VAL A 103 16.11 4.31 10.74
CA VAL A 103 16.28 5.52 11.57
C VAL A 103 17.75 5.86 11.73
N ALA A 104 18.61 4.87 11.99
CA ALA A 104 20.05 5.05 12.07
C ALA A 104 20.63 5.59 10.75
N LEU A 105 20.20 5.05 9.60
CA LEU A 105 20.64 5.52 8.29
C LEU A 105 20.25 6.98 8.06
N LEU A 106 19.03 7.37 8.45
CA LEU A 106 18.56 8.75 8.34
C LEU A 106 19.36 9.69 9.23
N MET A 107 19.67 9.27 10.46
CA MET A 107 20.54 10.03 11.38
C MET A 107 21.94 10.21 10.80
N VAL A 108 22.56 9.15 10.28
CA VAL A 108 23.88 9.22 9.64
C VAL A 108 23.85 10.17 8.44
N ALA A 109 22.85 10.05 7.56
CA ALA A 109 22.69 10.95 6.41
C ALA A 109 22.54 12.41 6.84
N ALA A 110 21.76 12.68 7.89
CA ALA A 110 21.61 14.02 8.45
C ALA A 110 22.94 14.56 8.99
N VAL A 111 23.67 13.77 9.79
CA VAL A 111 24.96 14.18 10.34
C VAL A 111 25.97 14.43 9.24
N VAL A 112 26.11 13.51 8.27
CA VAL A 112 27.03 13.67 7.14
C VAL A 112 26.72 14.92 6.33
N SER A 113 25.43 15.17 6.03
CA SER A 113 25.04 16.39 5.31
C SER A 113 25.38 17.65 6.10
N LEU A 114 25.15 17.67 7.43
CA LEU A 114 25.52 18.79 8.28
C LEU A 114 27.04 19.02 8.31
N THR A 115 27.83 17.95 8.50
CA THR A 115 29.29 18.03 8.53
C THR A 115 29.84 18.57 7.20
N LEU A 116 29.29 18.16 6.07
CA LEU A 116 29.69 18.67 4.75
C LEU A 116 29.39 20.17 4.60
N VAL A 117 28.22 20.62 5.06
CA VAL A 117 27.86 22.05 5.04
C VAL A 117 28.81 22.86 5.91
N VAL A 118 29.13 22.39 7.13
CA VAL A 118 30.06 23.06 8.04
C VAL A 118 31.47 23.10 7.46
N CYS A 119 31.97 21.97 6.96
CA CYS A 119 33.29 21.90 6.34
C CYS A 119 33.42 22.89 5.18
N TYR A 120 32.40 22.96 4.32
CA TYR A 120 32.35 23.92 3.23
C TYR A 120 32.39 25.38 3.74
N ALA A 121 31.59 25.70 4.76
CA ALA A 121 31.58 27.04 5.35
C ALA A 121 32.96 27.44 5.89
N VAL A 122 33.64 26.52 6.58
CA VAL A 122 34.99 26.75 7.12
C VAL A 122 36.00 26.99 6.00
N VAL A 123 35.98 26.17 4.94
CA VAL A 123 36.88 26.35 3.78
C VAL A 123 36.62 27.71 3.13
N PHE A 124 35.37 28.09 2.91
CA PHE A 124 35.03 29.38 2.32
C PHE A 124 35.52 30.57 3.16
N ILE A 125 35.32 30.51 4.48
CA ILE A 125 35.80 31.55 5.40
C ILE A 125 37.34 31.59 5.40
N ALA A 126 38.01 30.44 5.42
CA ALA A 126 39.47 30.38 5.40
C ALA A 126 40.05 31.02 4.14
N PHE A 127 39.50 30.71 2.96
CA PHE A 127 39.94 31.29 1.68
C PHE A 127 39.68 32.80 1.58
N THR A 128 38.56 33.29 2.12
CA THR A 128 38.25 34.72 2.11
C THR A 128 39.16 35.51 3.05
N ILE A 129 39.41 35.00 4.26
CA ILE A 129 40.34 35.62 5.22
C ILE A 129 41.77 35.56 4.69
N SER A 130 42.22 34.41 4.17
CA SER A 130 43.58 34.27 3.63
C SER A 130 43.80 35.15 2.40
N GLY A 131 42.79 35.23 1.51
CA GLY A 131 42.85 36.08 0.32
C GLY A 131 42.93 37.55 0.67
N LEU A 132 42.10 37.99 1.63
CA LEU A 132 42.11 39.38 2.11
C LEU A 132 43.42 39.71 2.84
N GLY A 133 43.91 38.81 3.69
CA GLY A 133 45.19 38.96 4.40
C GLY A 133 46.38 39.08 3.44
N ALA A 134 46.43 38.24 2.40
CA ALA A 134 47.46 38.29 1.37
C ALA A 134 47.41 39.61 0.56
N ALA A 135 46.20 40.11 0.25
CA ALA A 135 46.04 41.38 -0.44
C ALA A 135 46.52 42.56 0.42
N ILE A 136 46.18 42.60 1.71
CA ILE A 136 46.63 43.64 2.64
C ILE A 136 48.15 43.59 2.82
N ALA A 137 48.71 42.39 3.04
CA ALA A 137 50.15 42.21 3.17
C ALA A 137 50.91 42.65 1.91
N GLY A 138 50.37 42.35 0.72
CA GLY A 138 50.95 42.81 -0.54
C GLY A 138 50.99 44.34 -0.67
N ILE A 139 49.96 45.04 -0.19
CA ILE A 139 49.91 46.51 -0.19
C ILE A 139 50.93 47.12 0.79
N LEU A 140 51.14 46.49 1.94
CA LEU A 140 52.08 46.98 2.96
C LEU A 140 53.55 46.86 2.53
N ILE A 141 53.87 45.90 1.65
CA ILE A 141 55.25 45.61 1.20
C ILE A 141 55.66 46.46 -0.03
N ILE A 142 54.74 47.28 -0.58
CA ILE A 142 54.99 48.14 -1.75
C ILE A 142 56.28 48.99 -1.63
N PRO A 143 56.57 49.64 -0.48
CA PRO A 143 57.78 50.46 -0.36
C PRO A 143 59.08 49.66 -0.32
N GLU A 144 59.05 48.36 0.01
CA GLU A 144 60.25 47.52 0.07
C GLU A 144 60.53 46.85 -1.28
N ASN A 145 59.52 46.21 -1.87
CA ASN A 145 59.70 45.49 -3.13
C ASN A 145 58.40 45.42 -3.94
N VAL A 146 58.31 46.26 -4.95
CA VAL A 146 57.14 46.38 -5.83
C VAL A 146 56.79 45.05 -6.50
N ALA A 147 57.79 44.26 -6.93
CA ALA A 147 57.54 42.98 -7.59
C ALA A 147 56.87 41.97 -6.66
N SER A 148 57.31 41.89 -5.40
CA SER A 148 56.73 41.01 -4.38
C SER A 148 55.31 41.44 -4.03
N SER A 149 55.02 42.74 -3.97
CA SER A 149 53.68 43.27 -3.71
C SER A 149 52.65 42.85 -4.74
N PHE A 150 52.97 42.98 -6.04
CA PHE A 150 52.06 42.53 -7.11
C PHE A 150 51.80 41.02 -7.02
N PHE A 151 52.80 40.24 -6.62
CA PHE A 151 52.67 38.79 -6.46
C PHE A 151 51.71 38.42 -5.32
N PHE A 152 51.86 39.04 -4.14
CA PHE A 152 50.97 38.79 -2.98
C PHE A 152 49.54 39.27 -3.21
N VAL A 153 49.36 40.44 -3.83
CA VAL A 153 48.03 40.94 -4.22
C VAL A 153 47.39 39.99 -5.24
N GLY A 154 48.15 39.52 -6.23
CA GLY A 154 47.68 38.53 -7.20
C GLY A 154 47.23 37.21 -6.55
N ILE A 155 48.00 36.69 -5.60
CA ILE A 155 47.62 35.49 -4.83
C ILE A 155 46.33 35.73 -4.03
N GLY A 156 46.17 36.92 -3.45
CA GLY A 156 44.95 37.30 -2.73
C GLY A 156 43.70 37.22 -3.60
N PHE A 157 43.76 37.79 -4.80
CA PHE A 157 42.67 37.73 -5.78
C PHE A 157 42.41 36.31 -6.28
N VAL A 158 43.45 35.52 -6.54
CA VAL A 158 43.30 34.11 -6.96
C VAL A 158 42.65 33.28 -5.85
N ALA A 159 43.05 33.47 -4.59
CA ALA A 159 42.45 32.78 -3.45
C ALA A 159 40.95 33.13 -3.29
N MET A 160 40.59 34.41 -3.46
CA MET A 160 39.18 34.83 -3.47
C MET A 160 38.40 34.26 -4.66
N ALA A 161 38.99 34.22 -5.85
CA ALA A 161 38.37 33.65 -7.05
C ALA A 161 38.14 32.14 -6.91
N ILE A 162 39.09 31.40 -6.33
CA ILE A 162 38.95 29.97 -6.03
C ILE A 162 37.83 29.76 -4.99
N GLY A 163 37.78 30.57 -3.93
CA GLY A 163 36.70 30.55 -2.95
C GLY A 163 35.31 30.78 -3.57
N GLY A 164 35.22 31.72 -4.54
CA GLY A 164 34.01 31.97 -5.31
C GLY A 164 33.65 30.83 -6.27
N LEU A 165 34.62 30.22 -6.94
CA LEU A 165 34.40 29.08 -7.84
C LEU A 165 33.83 27.86 -7.09
N LEU A 166 34.29 27.65 -5.85
CA LEU A 166 33.79 26.59 -4.97
C LEU A 166 32.30 26.74 -4.59
N MET A 167 31.68 27.93 -4.74
CA MET A 167 30.23 28.10 -4.53
C MET A 167 29.35 27.39 -5.56
N LEU A 168 29.83 27.23 -6.79
CA LEU A 168 29.06 26.60 -7.86
C LEU A 168 28.73 25.12 -7.56
N PRO A 169 29.71 24.25 -7.23
CA PRO A 169 29.43 22.87 -6.85
C PRO A 169 28.66 22.78 -5.52
N PHE A 170 28.82 23.74 -4.60
CA PHE A 170 28.07 23.75 -3.35
C PHE A 170 26.56 23.97 -3.59
N LYS A 171 26.19 24.90 -4.48
CA LYS A 171 24.79 25.14 -4.82
C LYS A 171 24.14 23.91 -5.45
N THR A 172 24.83 23.25 -6.39
CA THR A 172 24.31 22.02 -7.02
C THR A 172 24.23 20.87 -6.02
N PHE A 173 25.18 20.78 -5.08
CA PHE A 173 25.15 19.81 -3.99
C PHE A 173 23.96 20.02 -3.04
N CYS A 174 23.68 21.26 -2.62
CA CYS A 174 22.49 21.57 -1.82
C CYS A 174 21.19 21.22 -2.54
N GLN A 175 21.10 21.48 -3.84
CA GLN A 175 19.94 21.08 -4.65
C GLN A 175 19.82 19.57 -4.79
N PHE A 176 20.94 18.85 -4.90
CA PHE A 176 20.99 17.40 -4.93
C PHE A 176 20.47 16.81 -3.61
N LEU A 177 20.97 17.29 -2.46
CA LEU A 177 20.48 16.89 -1.14
C LEU A 177 18.97 17.14 -1.00
N PHE A 178 18.50 18.32 -1.39
CA PHE A 178 17.07 18.66 -1.32
C PHE A 178 16.22 17.74 -2.20
N LYS A 179 16.67 17.45 -3.44
CA LYS A 179 15.98 16.52 -4.35
C LYS A 179 15.95 15.09 -3.81
N VAL A 180 17.04 14.61 -3.22
CA VAL A 180 17.11 13.27 -2.63
C VAL A 180 16.13 13.17 -1.45
N ILE A 181 16.09 14.18 -0.58
CA ILE A 181 15.19 14.24 0.56
C ILE A 181 13.72 14.30 0.09
N SER A 182 13.39 15.22 -0.82
CA SER A 182 12.02 15.36 -1.34
C SER A 182 11.55 14.11 -2.08
N GLY A 183 12.44 13.47 -2.85
CA GLY A 183 12.13 12.25 -3.59
C GLY A 183 11.88 11.04 -2.68
N THR A 184 12.64 10.93 -1.58
CA THR A 184 12.48 9.85 -0.60
C THR A 184 11.18 10.01 0.18
N ILE A 185 10.88 11.25 0.62
CA ILE A 185 9.63 11.58 1.32
C ILE A 185 8.42 11.34 0.41
N GLN A 186 8.46 11.76 -0.86
CA GLN A 186 7.36 11.52 -1.80
C GLN A 186 7.13 10.04 -2.09
N LYS A 187 8.20 9.23 -2.19
CA LYS A 187 8.08 7.78 -2.38
C LYS A 187 7.46 7.11 -1.15
N LEU A 188 7.85 7.52 0.07
CA LEU A 188 7.23 7.03 1.30
C LEU A 188 5.74 7.42 1.35
N TYR A 189 5.43 8.68 1.07
CA TYR A 189 4.07 9.21 1.12
C TYR A 189 3.15 8.52 0.10
N ARG A 190 3.60 8.35 -1.15
CA ARG A 190 2.84 7.62 -2.19
C ARG A 190 2.63 6.15 -1.82
N LYS A 191 3.62 5.48 -1.24
CA LYS A 191 3.51 4.08 -0.82
C LYS A 191 2.53 3.89 0.34
N ILE A 192 2.41 4.88 1.23
CA ILE A 192 1.43 4.89 2.32
C ILE A 192 0.02 5.19 1.77
N GLN A 193 -0.13 6.14 0.84
CA GLN A 193 -1.42 6.45 0.23
C GLN A 193 -1.95 5.35 -0.70
N SER A 194 -1.10 4.70 -1.50
CA SER A 194 -1.56 3.62 -2.39
C SER A 194 -2.07 2.41 -1.60
N LYS A 195 -1.56 2.18 -0.40
CA LYS A 195 -2.10 1.16 0.51
C LYS A 195 -3.45 1.54 1.13
N ARG A 196 -3.78 2.83 1.24
CA ARG A 196 -5.08 3.31 1.76
C ARG A 196 -6.17 3.38 0.68
N GLY A 197 -5.80 3.57 -0.60
CA GLY A 197 -6.75 3.67 -1.71
C GLY A 197 -7.32 2.34 -2.22
N VAL A 198 -6.75 1.20 -1.83
CA VAL A 198 -7.21 -0.15 -2.25
C VAL A 198 -8.35 -0.69 -1.36
N ASN A 199 -8.69 0.03 -0.28
CA ASN A 199 -9.76 -0.36 0.66
C ASN A 199 -11.05 0.47 0.52
N ARG A 200 -11.31 1.03 -0.67
CA ARG A 200 -12.61 1.64 -1.01
C ARG A 200 -13.20 0.97 -2.23
#